data_AF-A0A3N1NI37-F1
#
_entry.id   AF-A0A3N1NI37-F1
#
_cell.length_a   1.000
_cell.length_b   1.000
_cell.length_c   1.000
_cell.angle_alpha   90.00
_cell.angle_beta   90.00
_cell.angle_gamma   90.00
#
_symmetry.space_group_name_H-M   'P 1'
#
loop_
_entity.id
_entity.type
_entity.pdbx_description
1 polymer ?
#
loop_
_entity_poly.entity_id
_entity_poly.type
_entity_poly.pdbx_seq_one_letter_code
_entity_poly.pdbx_strand_id
1 'polypeptide(L)'
;MAVSPEPSVQFNPEARIRVDQVGAERQPVVCIDDFLLGAGALREDAVAKKGFDNNTGFYPGLRAAAPGSYYQALQNSLPGLIERVFGIHSGQIASVECSYSLVTTRPDDLHPVQRIPHFDSNRPTELAMIHFLCGPELGGTSFYRHRDTGFEYVDAGRRESFLGALEADAKAGRLPPPGYINGDTDQFKRIASYEAAFNRLLLYRCTSLHSGNIAAGFDFDTDPVKGRLSINTFLLNG
;
A
#
# COMPACT_ATOMS: atom_id res chain seq x y z
N MET A 1 -24.73 -18.62 -13.89
CA MET A 1 -23.31 -18.48 -14.29
C MET A 1 -22.49 -19.27 -13.30
N ALA A 2 -21.58 -20.13 -13.74
CA ALA A 2 -20.69 -20.84 -12.82
C ALA A 2 -19.76 -19.81 -12.15
N VAL A 3 -19.74 -19.79 -10.82
CA VAL A 3 -18.74 -19.05 -10.06
C VAL A 3 -17.41 -19.72 -10.35
N SER A 4 -16.43 -18.99 -10.88
CA SER A 4 -15.07 -19.52 -11.03
C SER A 4 -14.59 -20.02 -9.65
N PRO A 5 -13.95 -21.19 -9.56
CA PRO A 5 -13.46 -21.68 -8.28
C PRO A 5 -12.48 -20.65 -7.68
N GLU A 6 -12.64 -20.39 -6.38
CA GLU A 6 -11.73 -19.50 -5.64
C GLU A 6 -10.28 -20.00 -5.74
N PRO A 7 -9.28 -19.11 -5.91
CA PRO A 7 -7.89 -19.52 -5.97
C PRO A 7 -7.46 -20.13 -4.63
N SER A 8 -6.78 -21.27 -4.66
CA SER A 8 -6.27 -21.91 -3.45
C SER A 8 -5.00 -21.20 -2.99
N VAL A 9 -5.06 -20.58 -1.81
CA VAL A 9 -3.91 -19.89 -1.20
C VAL A 9 -3.82 -20.22 0.29
N GLN A 10 -2.58 -20.30 0.77
CA GLN A 10 -2.28 -20.50 2.20
C GLN A 10 -0.94 -19.85 2.54
N PHE A 11 -0.73 -19.55 3.82
CA PHE A 11 0.56 -19.03 4.29
C PHE A 11 1.70 -19.98 3.93
N ASN A 12 2.78 -19.43 3.39
CA ASN A 12 3.97 -20.20 3.12
C ASN A 12 4.76 -20.40 4.42
N PRO A 13 4.97 -21.63 4.91
CA PRO A 13 5.77 -21.87 6.12
C PRO A 13 7.23 -21.42 5.96
N GLU A 14 7.72 -21.30 4.73
CA GLU A 14 9.07 -20.81 4.40
C GLU A 14 9.09 -19.29 4.10
N ALA A 15 8.01 -18.56 4.39
CA ALA A 15 7.97 -17.12 4.22
C ALA A 15 9.03 -16.44 5.09
N ARG A 16 9.77 -15.49 4.50
CA ARG A 16 10.82 -14.76 5.21
C ARG A 16 10.26 -13.46 5.75
N ILE A 17 10.15 -13.36 7.08
CA ILE A 17 9.61 -12.18 7.76
C ILE A 17 10.75 -11.33 8.30
N ARG A 18 10.75 -10.04 7.95
CA ARG A 18 11.63 -9.00 8.49
C ARG A 18 10.80 -7.86 9.06
N VAL A 19 11.22 -7.31 10.20
CA VAL A 19 10.61 -6.12 10.80
C VAL A 19 11.66 -5.02 10.84
N ASP A 20 11.42 -3.96 10.07
CA ASP A 20 12.30 -2.82 9.98
C ASP A 20 11.75 -1.65 10.80
N GLN A 21 12.63 -0.94 11.49
CA GLN A 21 12.30 0.28 12.23
C GLN A 21 12.65 1.48 11.35
N VAL A 22 11.63 2.09 10.74
CA VAL A 22 11.82 3.09 9.69
C VAL A 22 11.87 4.50 10.28
N GLY A 23 12.84 5.28 9.80
CA GLY A 23 12.96 6.70 10.12
C GLY A 23 13.45 6.99 11.54
N ALA A 24 13.33 8.26 11.94
CA ALA A 24 13.70 8.71 13.28
C ALA A 24 12.61 8.38 14.31
N GLU A 25 11.35 8.30 13.87
CA GLU A 25 10.20 7.94 14.70
C GLU A 25 10.05 6.43 14.85
N ARG A 26 10.93 5.64 14.19
CA ARG A 26 11.04 4.19 14.30
C ARG A 26 9.71 3.48 14.07
N GLN A 27 8.93 3.93 13.09
CA GLN A 27 7.67 3.26 12.75
C GLN A 27 7.97 1.86 12.18
N PRO A 28 7.32 0.80 12.67
CA PRO A 28 7.57 -0.54 12.19
C PRO A 28 6.98 -0.74 10.78
N VAL A 29 7.78 -1.32 9.90
CA VAL A 29 7.33 -1.88 8.62
C VAL A 29 7.71 -3.35 8.61
N VAL A 30 6.70 -4.21 8.43
CA VAL A 30 6.90 -5.65 8.25
C VAL A 30 7.03 -5.93 6.75
N CYS A 31 8.07 -6.64 6.37
CA CYS A 31 8.27 -7.16 5.02
C CYS A 31 8.25 -8.69 5.08
N ILE A 32 7.37 -9.31 4.31
CA ILE A 32 7.25 -10.77 4.21
C ILE A 32 7.51 -11.17 2.76
N ASP A 33 8.65 -11.81 2.51
CA ASP A 33 8.95 -12.39 1.20
C ASP A 33 8.38 -13.80 1.09
N ASP A 34 7.98 -14.18 -0.13
CA ASP A 34 7.38 -15.46 -0.43
C ASP A 34 6.15 -15.76 0.44
N PHE A 35 5.27 -14.76 0.62
CA PHE A 35 4.20 -14.74 1.62
C PHE A 35 3.21 -15.91 1.53
N LEU A 36 2.64 -16.18 0.34
CA LEU A 36 1.63 -17.23 0.15
C LEU A 36 2.13 -18.35 -0.76
N LEU A 37 1.77 -19.58 -0.44
CA LEU A 37 1.63 -20.63 -1.43
C LEU A 37 0.40 -20.31 -2.28
N GLY A 38 0.55 -20.33 -3.61
CA GLY A 38 -0.55 -20.03 -4.54
C GLY A 38 -0.66 -18.57 -5.01
N ALA A 39 0.36 -17.73 -4.78
CA ALA A 39 0.35 -16.34 -5.28
C ALA A 39 0.17 -16.23 -6.81
N GLY A 40 0.63 -17.24 -7.58
CA GLY A 40 0.35 -17.34 -9.01
C GLY A 40 -1.15 -17.45 -9.33
N ALA A 41 -1.90 -18.24 -8.55
CA ALA A 41 -3.34 -18.39 -8.72
C ALA A 41 -4.11 -17.08 -8.43
N LEU A 42 -3.60 -16.22 -7.53
CA LEU A 42 -4.17 -14.88 -7.33
C LEU A 42 -3.98 -13.99 -8.57
N ARG A 43 -2.81 -14.07 -9.20
CA ARG A 43 -2.56 -13.32 -10.44
C ARG A 43 -3.44 -13.84 -11.58
N GLU A 44 -3.60 -15.16 -11.71
CA GLU A 44 -4.51 -15.77 -12.68
C GLU A 44 -5.97 -15.36 -12.44
N ASP A 45 -6.42 -15.36 -11.17
CA ASP A 45 -7.75 -14.88 -10.78
C ASP A 45 -7.96 -13.40 -11.14
N ALA A 46 -6.98 -12.54 -10.85
CA ALA A 46 -7.02 -11.13 -11.24
C ALA A 46 -7.13 -10.94 -12.77
N VAL A 47 -6.39 -11.73 -13.56
CA VAL A 47 -6.44 -11.69 -15.04
C VAL A 47 -7.78 -12.20 -15.56
N ALA A 48 -8.37 -13.21 -14.91
CA ALA A 48 -9.66 -13.77 -15.30
C ALA A 48 -10.86 -12.85 -14.96
N LYS A 49 -10.68 -11.85 -14.08
CA LYS A 49 -11.73 -10.88 -13.77
C LYS A 49 -12.00 -9.99 -14.98
N LYS A 50 -13.27 -9.95 -15.39
CA LYS A 50 -13.73 -9.20 -16.57
C LYS A 50 -13.84 -7.68 -16.37
N GLY A 51 -13.48 -7.17 -15.18
CA GLY A 51 -13.53 -5.74 -14.91
C GLY A 51 -12.81 -5.41 -13.62
N PHE A 52 -11.88 -4.46 -13.72
CA PHE A 52 -11.51 -3.62 -12.60
C PHE A 52 -12.29 -2.31 -12.77
N ASP A 53 -12.92 -1.86 -11.69
CA ASP A 53 -13.71 -0.64 -11.69
C ASP A 53 -12.86 0.56 -11.30
N ASN A 54 -13.30 1.74 -11.73
CA ASN A 54 -12.72 3.00 -11.26
C ASN A 54 -12.86 3.09 -9.75
N ASN A 55 -11.75 3.34 -9.07
CA ASN A 55 -11.76 3.57 -7.63
C ASN A 55 -12.42 4.91 -7.30
N THR A 56 -13.30 4.94 -6.29
CA THR A 56 -13.91 6.19 -5.77
C THR A 56 -13.00 6.94 -4.79
N GLY A 57 -11.87 6.35 -4.38
CA GLY A 57 -10.86 6.97 -3.52
C GLY A 57 -9.63 7.48 -4.29
N PHE A 58 -8.55 7.79 -3.57
CA PHE A 58 -7.33 8.40 -4.13
C PHE A 58 -6.32 7.43 -4.73
N TYR A 59 -6.60 6.12 -4.75
CA TYR A 59 -5.70 5.16 -5.42
C TYR A 59 -5.62 5.47 -6.93
N PRO A 60 -4.42 5.60 -7.51
CA PRO A 60 -4.23 6.05 -8.89
C PRO A 60 -4.36 4.89 -9.88
N GLY A 61 -5.56 4.30 -9.93
CA GLY A 61 -5.90 3.27 -10.90
C GLY A 61 -7.16 2.49 -10.55
N LEU A 62 -7.26 1.30 -11.14
CA LEU A 62 -8.46 0.48 -11.08
C LEU A 62 -8.39 -0.54 -9.93
N ARG A 63 -9.55 -0.95 -9.42
CA ARG A 63 -9.66 -1.96 -8.35
C ARG A 63 -10.70 -3.03 -8.66
N ALA A 64 -10.47 -4.22 -8.11
CA ALA A 64 -11.45 -5.30 -8.10
C ALA A 64 -11.42 -6.03 -6.75
N ALA A 65 -12.53 -6.65 -6.36
CA ALA A 65 -12.57 -7.43 -5.12
C ALA A 65 -11.55 -8.59 -5.16
N ALA A 66 -10.75 -8.72 -4.11
CA ALA A 66 -9.88 -9.87 -3.91
C ALA A 66 -10.71 -11.12 -3.51
N PRO A 67 -10.21 -12.34 -3.78
CA PRO A 67 -10.90 -13.58 -3.45
C PRO A 67 -11.04 -13.77 -1.94
N GLY A 68 -12.12 -14.44 -1.51
CA GLY A 68 -12.36 -14.76 -0.10
C GLY A 68 -11.28 -15.66 0.49
N SER A 69 -10.68 -16.53 -0.32
CA SER A 69 -9.55 -17.38 0.10
C SER A 69 -8.32 -16.58 0.55
N TYR A 70 -8.04 -15.44 -0.09
CA TYR A 70 -6.96 -14.54 0.32
C TYR A 70 -7.22 -13.94 1.70
N TYR A 71 -8.46 -13.50 1.96
CA TYR A 71 -8.85 -13.00 3.27
C TYR A 71 -8.68 -14.06 4.36
N GLN A 72 -9.13 -15.29 4.11
CA GLN A 72 -8.96 -16.40 5.05
C GLN A 72 -7.48 -16.68 5.35
N ALA A 73 -6.61 -16.62 4.33
CA ALA A 73 -5.17 -16.80 4.52
C ALA A 73 -4.57 -15.71 5.44
N LEU A 74 -4.98 -14.44 5.30
CA LEU A 74 -4.56 -13.36 6.19
C LEU A 74 -5.02 -13.58 7.64
N GLN A 75 -6.31 -13.89 7.82
CA GLN A 75 -6.91 -14.11 9.14
C GLN A 75 -6.23 -15.25 9.91
N ASN A 76 -5.80 -16.30 9.20
CA ASN A 76 -5.18 -17.46 9.83
C ASN A 76 -3.69 -17.27 10.14
N SER A 77 -2.99 -16.37 9.42
CA SER A 77 -1.53 -16.30 9.46
C SER A 77 -0.95 -15.08 10.17
N LEU A 78 -1.64 -13.94 10.13
CA LEU A 78 -1.07 -12.68 10.59
C LEU A 78 -1.41 -12.24 12.04
N PRO A 79 -2.48 -12.71 12.73
CA PRO A 79 -2.85 -12.19 14.06
C PRO A 79 -1.70 -12.10 15.07
N GLY A 80 -0.94 -13.19 15.24
CA GLY A 80 0.15 -13.21 16.21
C GLY A 80 1.34 -12.32 15.83
N LEU A 81 1.54 -12.05 14.54
CA LEU A 81 2.54 -11.09 14.07
C LEU A 81 2.07 -9.65 14.28
N ILE A 82 0.80 -9.37 13.97
CA ILE A 82 0.17 -8.06 14.15
C ILE A 82 0.18 -7.65 15.62
N GLU A 83 -0.20 -8.55 16.51
CA GLU A 83 -0.18 -8.32 17.95
C GLU A 83 1.24 -8.02 18.45
N ARG A 84 2.21 -8.85 18.08
CA ARG A 84 3.61 -8.71 18.51
C ARG A 84 4.27 -7.42 18.02
N VAL A 85 4.01 -6.99 16.77
CA VAL A 85 4.69 -5.85 16.16
C VAL A 85 3.94 -4.54 16.41
N PHE A 86 2.61 -4.56 16.34
CA PHE A 86 1.80 -3.34 16.37
C PHE A 86 0.98 -3.17 17.64
N GLY A 87 0.89 -4.20 18.50
CA GLY A 87 0.08 -4.18 19.71
C GLY A 87 -1.42 -4.19 19.46
N ILE A 88 -1.85 -4.76 18.32
CA ILE A 88 -3.26 -4.80 17.90
C ILE A 88 -3.74 -6.24 17.98
N HIS A 89 -4.78 -6.49 18.77
CA HIS A 89 -5.41 -7.79 18.88
C HIS A 89 -6.50 -7.96 17.81
N SER A 90 -6.76 -9.19 17.35
CA SER A 90 -7.79 -9.46 16.32
C SER A 90 -9.18 -8.94 16.71
N GLY A 91 -9.51 -8.93 18.01
CA GLY A 91 -10.79 -8.40 18.49
C GLY A 91 -10.96 -6.88 18.36
N GLN A 92 -9.89 -6.15 18.04
CA GLN A 92 -9.94 -4.71 17.76
C GLN A 92 -10.23 -4.39 16.29
N ILE A 93 -10.01 -5.35 15.38
CA ILE A 93 -10.23 -5.20 13.95
C ILE A 93 -11.73 -5.36 13.67
N ALA A 94 -12.37 -4.27 13.27
CA ALA A 94 -13.80 -4.23 12.99
C ALA A 94 -14.13 -4.67 11.56
N SER A 95 -13.29 -4.34 10.60
CA SER A 95 -13.45 -4.74 9.21
C SER A 95 -12.11 -4.94 8.52
N VAL A 96 -12.15 -5.75 7.46
CA VAL A 96 -11.01 -5.98 6.58
C VAL A 96 -11.47 -5.79 5.15
N GLU A 97 -10.76 -4.93 4.43
CA GLU A 97 -11.02 -4.64 3.02
C GLU A 97 -9.85 -5.15 2.20
N CYS A 98 -10.09 -6.06 1.25
CA CYS A 98 -9.07 -6.59 0.36
C CYS A 98 -9.46 -6.34 -1.10
N SER A 99 -8.58 -5.72 -1.87
CA SER A 99 -8.83 -5.45 -3.29
C SER A 99 -7.59 -5.65 -4.13
N TYR A 100 -7.73 -6.37 -5.25
CA TYR A 100 -6.78 -6.22 -6.35
C TYR A 100 -6.74 -4.75 -6.75
N SER A 101 -5.54 -4.22 -6.90
CA SER A 101 -5.26 -2.82 -7.14
C SER A 101 -4.24 -2.75 -8.28
N LEU A 102 -4.64 -2.10 -9.38
CA LEU A 102 -3.84 -1.96 -10.58
C LEU A 102 -3.56 -0.49 -10.84
N VAL A 103 -2.29 -0.09 -10.86
CA VAL A 103 -1.92 1.30 -11.20
C VAL A 103 -2.11 1.53 -12.69
N THR A 104 -2.96 2.49 -13.06
CA THR A 104 -3.30 2.79 -14.47
C THR A 104 -3.39 4.30 -14.76
N THR A 105 -3.39 5.16 -13.73
CA THR A 105 -3.42 6.61 -13.93
C THR A 105 -2.06 7.11 -14.40
N ARG A 106 -2.01 7.82 -15.52
CA ARG A 106 -0.74 8.37 -16.04
C ARG A 106 -0.25 9.54 -15.18
N PRO A 107 1.08 9.83 -15.17
CA PRO A 107 1.67 10.92 -14.40
C PRO A 107 0.98 12.28 -14.57
N ASP A 108 0.61 12.62 -15.81
CA ASP A 108 -0.03 13.90 -16.16
C ASP A 108 -1.49 13.98 -15.73
N ASP A 109 -2.14 12.83 -15.51
CA ASP A 109 -3.54 12.71 -15.08
C ASP A 109 -3.68 12.64 -13.56
N LEU A 110 -2.57 12.61 -12.81
CA LEU A 110 -2.59 12.56 -11.35
C LEU A 110 -3.16 13.85 -10.76
N HIS A 111 -4.08 13.70 -9.80
CA HIS A 111 -4.44 14.81 -8.92
C HIS A 111 -3.24 15.23 -8.07
N PRO A 112 -3.13 16.51 -7.66
CA PRO A 112 -2.00 16.99 -6.85
C PRO A 112 -1.73 16.14 -5.59
N VAL A 113 -2.79 15.66 -4.92
CA VAL A 113 -2.66 14.81 -3.72
C VAL A 113 -2.02 13.45 -4.01
N GLN A 114 -2.12 12.94 -5.24
CA GLN A 114 -1.52 11.66 -5.65
C GLN A 114 -0.02 11.80 -6.01
N ARG A 115 0.49 13.04 -6.06
CA ARG A 115 1.89 13.36 -6.39
C ARG A 115 2.79 13.49 -5.16
N ILE A 116 2.20 13.44 -3.96
CA ILE A 116 2.91 13.53 -2.68
C ILE A 116 2.69 12.26 -1.82
N PRO A 117 3.51 12.04 -0.78
CA PRO A 117 3.22 11.04 0.24
C PRO A 117 1.88 11.30 0.95
N HIS A 118 1.17 10.24 1.27
CA HIS A 118 -0.10 10.27 1.98
C HIS A 118 -0.08 9.33 3.18
N PHE A 119 -1.15 9.42 3.98
CA PHE A 119 -1.49 8.47 5.03
C PHE A 119 -2.94 8.02 4.77
N ASP A 120 -3.25 6.75 5.02
CA ASP A 120 -4.56 6.17 4.73
C ASP A 120 -5.61 6.50 5.81
N SER A 121 -5.15 6.67 7.04
CA SER A 121 -5.96 7.00 8.21
C SER A 121 -5.11 7.63 9.30
N ASN A 122 -5.74 8.43 10.17
CA ASN A 122 -5.09 9.03 11.33
C ASN A 122 -5.25 8.19 12.62
N ARG A 123 -5.79 6.96 12.52
CA ARG A 123 -5.96 6.01 13.62
C ARG A 123 -4.74 5.08 13.72
N PRO A 124 -3.94 5.13 14.80
CA PRO A 124 -2.72 4.32 14.91
C PRO A 124 -2.96 2.80 14.95
N THR A 125 -4.19 2.39 15.25
CA THR A 125 -4.60 1.01 15.37
C THR A 125 -5.08 0.40 14.04
N GLU A 126 -5.07 1.17 12.96
CA GLU A 126 -5.39 0.69 11.62
C GLU A 126 -4.12 0.40 10.83
N LEU A 127 -4.15 -0.69 10.05
CA LEU A 127 -2.99 -1.20 9.32
C LEU A 127 -3.31 -1.32 7.83
N ALA A 128 -2.31 -1.02 7.01
CA ALA A 128 -2.34 -1.21 5.57
C ALA A 128 -1.36 -2.33 5.17
N MET A 129 -1.73 -3.08 4.15
CA MET A 129 -0.88 -4.07 3.52
C MET A 129 -0.85 -3.89 2.01
N ILE A 130 0.31 -4.17 1.42
CA ILE A 130 0.50 -4.25 -0.02
C ILE A 130 1.15 -5.59 -0.34
N HIS A 131 0.39 -6.52 -0.92
CA HIS A 131 0.90 -7.79 -1.45
C HIS A 131 1.18 -7.62 -2.94
N PHE A 132 2.46 -7.59 -3.33
CA PHE A 132 2.87 -7.42 -4.71
C PHE A 132 2.66 -8.71 -5.52
N LEU A 133 1.94 -8.59 -6.63
CA LEU A 133 1.78 -9.64 -7.65
C LEU A 133 2.52 -9.28 -8.95
N CYS A 134 3.50 -8.37 -8.85
CA CYS A 134 4.39 -7.91 -9.90
C CYS A 134 5.86 -7.91 -9.43
N GLY A 135 6.79 -7.68 -10.36
CA GLY A 135 8.23 -7.66 -10.08
C GLY A 135 8.79 -6.28 -9.74
N PRO A 136 10.07 -6.22 -9.33
CA PRO A 136 10.77 -4.98 -8.92
C PRO A 136 10.91 -3.94 -10.03
N GLU A 137 10.83 -4.35 -11.30
CA GLU A 137 10.88 -3.46 -12.45
C GLU A 137 9.76 -2.42 -12.47
N LEU A 138 8.67 -2.65 -11.72
CA LEU A 138 7.52 -1.73 -11.62
C LEU A 138 7.57 -0.82 -10.38
N GLY A 139 8.71 -0.75 -9.69
CA GLY A 139 8.92 0.12 -8.53
C GLY A 139 8.63 -0.59 -7.21
N GLY A 140 7.84 0.02 -6.32
CA GLY A 140 7.58 -0.49 -4.98
C GLY A 140 6.81 0.48 -4.10
N THR A 141 7.13 0.53 -2.80
CA THR A 141 6.56 1.49 -1.85
C THR A 141 7.66 2.17 -1.06
N SER A 142 7.60 3.50 -0.98
CA SER A 142 8.50 4.33 -0.19
C SER A 142 7.79 4.98 0.98
N PHE A 143 8.54 5.22 2.05
CA PHE A 143 8.10 5.93 3.25
C PHE A 143 8.85 7.25 3.36
N TYR A 144 8.19 8.26 3.92
CA TYR A 144 8.65 9.64 3.84
C TYR A 144 8.57 10.37 5.17
N ARG A 145 9.41 11.39 5.30
CA ARG A 145 9.31 12.43 6.31
C ARG A 145 8.96 13.75 5.64
N HIS A 146 7.95 14.44 6.15
CA HIS A 146 7.69 15.82 5.77
C HIS A 146 8.71 16.76 6.43
N ARG A 147 9.39 17.60 5.64
CA ARG A 147 10.55 18.38 6.11
C ARG A 147 10.15 19.51 7.05
N ASP A 148 9.09 20.23 6.74
CA ASP A 148 8.69 21.41 7.53
C ASP A 148 8.09 21.00 8.90
N THR A 149 7.38 19.88 8.98
CA THR A 149 6.80 19.39 10.26
C THR A 149 7.69 18.38 10.97
N GLY A 150 8.62 17.75 10.26
CA GLY A 150 9.41 16.62 10.77
C GLY A 150 8.65 15.30 10.91
N PHE A 151 7.36 15.24 10.55
CA PHE A 151 6.52 14.06 10.74
C PHE A 151 6.84 12.95 9.73
N GLU A 152 6.90 11.70 10.20
CA GLU A 152 6.98 10.47 9.41
C GLU A 152 5.64 9.70 9.43
N TYR A 153 4.78 10.03 10.38
CA TYR A 153 3.40 9.58 10.46
C TYR A 153 2.47 10.70 10.92
N VAL A 154 1.19 10.57 10.58
CA VAL A 154 0.13 11.54 10.88
C VAL A 154 -1.00 10.83 11.63
N ASP A 155 -1.07 11.05 12.94
CA ASP A 155 -2.20 10.64 13.77
C ASP A 155 -3.22 11.78 13.97
N ALA A 156 -4.25 11.55 14.78
CA ALA A 156 -5.28 12.54 15.05
C ALA A 156 -4.73 13.87 15.60
N GLY A 157 -3.69 13.84 16.44
CA GLY A 157 -3.08 15.03 17.02
C GLY A 157 -2.18 15.80 16.05
N ARG A 158 -1.67 15.14 15.01
CA ARG A 158 -0.78 15.73 13.99
C ARG A 158 -1.50 16.20 12.74
N ARG A 159 -2.72 15.70 12.50
CA ARG A 159 -3.44 15.89 11.24
C ARG A 159 -3.61 17.35 10.86
N GLU A 160 -4.08 18.19 11.78
CA GLU A 160 -4.32 19.60 11.48
C GLU A 160 -3.03 20.33 11.11
N SER A 161 -1.96 20.14 11.89
CA SER A 161 -0.65 20.75 11.62
C SER A 161 -0.06 20.27 10.29
N PHE A 162 -0.19 18.98 9.98
CA PHE A 162 0.27 18.43 8.71
C PHE A 162 -0.48 19.02 7.52
N LEU A 163 -1.82 19.05 7.56
CA LEU A 163 -2.63 19.61 6.48
C LEU A 163 -2.42 21.11 6.31
N GLY A 164 -2.27 21.85 7.41
CA GLY A 164 -1.93 23.28 7.37
C GLY A 164 -0.58 23.54 6.71
N ALA A 165 0.41 22.66 6.93
CA ALA A 165 1.70 22.75 6.27
C ALA A 165 1.62 22.48 4.76
N LEU A 166 0.86 21.45 4.34
CA LEU A 166 0.61 21.19 2.90
C LEU A 166 -0.14 22.36 2.22
N GLU A 167 -1.08 22.99 2.91
CA GLU A 167 -1.78 24.16 2.39
C GLU A 167 -0.83 25.36 2.27
N ALA A 168 0.08 25.56 3.23
CA ALA A 168 1.11 26.59 3.15
C ALA A 168 2.08 26.35 1.98
N ASP A 169 2.49 25.09 1.74
CA ASP A 169 3.26 24.70 0.56
C ASP A 169 2.55 25.08 -0.74
N ALA A 170 1.27 24.74 -0.85
CA ALA A 170 0.47 25.06 -2.02
C ALA A 170 0.37 26.57 -2.26
N LYS A 171 0.11 27.36 -1.21
CA LYS A 171 0.04 28.83 -1.28
C LYS A 171 1.38 29.47 -1.63
N ALA A 172 2.49 28.85 -1.23
CA ALA A 172 3.83 29.27 -1.58
C ALA A 172 4.27 28.83 -3.00
N GLY A 173 3.37 28.20 -3.78
CA GLY A 173 3.67 27.73 -5.13
C GLY A 173 4.57 26.49 -5.17
N ARG A 174 4.68 25.75 -4.05
CA ARG A 174 5.52 24.54 -3.91
C ARG A 174 4.75 23.25 -4.22
N LEU A 175 3.75 23.31 -5.09
CA LEU A 175 3.05 22.11 -5.56
C LEU A 175 4.00 21.24 -6.39
N PRO A 176 3.99 19.91 -6.21
CA PRO A 176 4.83 19.03 -7.03
C PRO A 176 4.39 19.07 -8.50
N PRO A 177 5.36 18.97 -9.44
CA PRO A 177 5.04 18.79 -10.86
C PRO A 177 4.26 17.48 -11.07
N PRO A 178 3.56 17.31 -12.20
CA PRO A 178 2.93 16.03 -12.54
C PRO A 178 3.93 14.88 -12.46
N GLY A 179 3.54 13.79 -11.80
CA GLY A 179 4.45 12.70 -11.52
C GLY A 179 4.18 11.97 -10.21
N TYR A 180 4.52 10.68 -10.21
CA TYR A 180 4.67 9.92 -8.96
C TYR A 180 5.94 10.36 -8.25
N ILE A 181 5.86 10.53 -6.94
CA ILE A 181 7.05 10.82 -6.13
C ILE A 181 8.03 9.65 -6.15
N ASN A 182 9.25 9.94 -6.59
CA ASN A 182 10.35 8.98 -6.70
C ASN A 182 11.62 9.57 -6.08
N GLY A 183 11.84 9.32 -4.78
CA GLY A 183 12.98 9.86 -4.04
C GLY A 183 12.63 11.10 -3.23
N ASP A 184 13.64 11.92 -2.94
CA ASP A 184 13.45 13.14 -2.16
C ASP A 184 12.83 14.27 -3.00
N THR A 185 12.07 15.14 -2.34
CA THR A 185 11.64 16.45 -2.86
C THR A 185 12.02 17.55 -1.86
N ASP A 186 11.74 18.80 -2.21
CA ASP A 186 11.91 19.94 -1.33
C ASP A 186 11.01 19.89 -0.08
N GLN A 187 9.87 19.21 -0.15
CA GLN A 187 8.91 19.06 0.96
C GLN A 187 9.09 17.72 1.70
N PHE A 188 9.59 16.68 1.01
CA PHE A 188 9.65 15.33 1.56
C PHE A 188 11.03 14.71 1.45
N LYS A 189 11.45 14.03 2.50
CA LYS A 189 12.63 13.16 2.50
C LYS A 189 12.18 11.71 2.47
N ARG A 190 12.69 10.91 1.54
CA ARG A 190 12.50 9.46 1.56
C ARG A 190 13.34 8.86 2.68
N ILE A 191 12.68 8.15 3.60
CA ILE A 191 13.31 7.54 4.77
C ILE A 191 13.45 6.02 4.67
N ALA A 192 12.64 5.38 3.84
CA ALA A 192 12.80 3.99 3.45
C ALA A 192 12.19 3.73 2.07
N SER A 193 12.64 2.68 1.41
CA SER A 193 12.11 2.20 0.13
C SER A 193 12.15 0.68 0.11
N TYR A 194 11.05 0.08 -0.32
CA TYR A 194 10.91 -1.35 -0.48
C TYR A 194 10.51 -1.62 -1.92
N GLU A 195 11.37 -2.32 -2.66
CA GLU A 195 11.05 -2.76 -4.01
C GLU A 195 9.88 -3.73 -3.99
N ALA A 196 9.02 -3.64 -4.99
CA ALA A 196 8.08 -4.69 -5.30
C ALA A 196 8.87 -5.98 -5.57
N ALA A 197 8.34 -7.10 -5.12
CA ALA A 197 8.84 -8.41 -5.49
C ALA A 197 7.63 -9.33 -5.54
N PHE A 198 7.58 -10.22 -6.53
CA PHE A 198 6.43 -11.11 -6.65
C PHE A 198 6.27 -11.91 -5.36
N ASN A 199 5.05 -11.93 -4.81
CA ASN A 199 4.70 -12.57 -3.55
C ASN A 199 5.30 -11.91 -2.28
N ARG A 200 5.75 -10.66 -2.35
CA ARG A 200 6.13 -9.86 -1.17
C ARG A 200 4.91 -9.14 -0.59
N LEU A 201 4.71 -9.25 0.71
CA LEU A 201 3.75 -8.44 1.48
C LEU A 201 4.50 -7.40 2.31
N LEU A 202 4.11 -6.13 2.19
CA LEU A 202 4.42 -5.09 3.16
C LEU A 202 3.23 -4.90 4.09
N LEU A 203 3.48 -4.71 5.38
CA LEU A 203 2.48 -4.41 6.41
C LEU A 203 2.98 -3.26 7.30
N TYR A 204 2.19 -2.20 7.42
CA TYR A 204 2.55 -0.97 8.13
C TYR A 204 1.31 -0.26 8.68
N ARG A 205 1.50 0.77 9.53
CA ARG A 205 0.38 1.57 10.07
C ARG A 205 -0.18 2.50 9.01
N CYS A 206 -1.51 2.60 8.92
CA CYS A 206 -2.20 3.55 8.04
C CYS A 206 -1.78 5.01 8.25
N THR A 207 -1.28 5.35 9.43
CA THR A 207 -0.77 6.70 9.76
C THR A 207 0.55 7.04 9.08
N SER A 208 1.29 6.06 8.57
CA SER A 208 2.63 6.26 8.02
C SER A 208 2.57 7.07 6.72
N LEU A 209 3.44 8.08 6.59
CA LEU A 209 3.57 8.82 5.34
C LEU A 209 4.27 7.95 4.30
N HIS A 210 3.56 7.60 3.23
CA HIS A 210 4.04 6.67 2.23
C HIS A 210 3.52 7.01 0.82
N SER A 211 4.14 6.43 -0.20
CA SER A 211 3.65 6.48 -1.57
C SER A 211 4.23 5.34 -2.41
N GLY A 212 3.52 4.96 -3.47
CA GLY A 212 4.06 4.08 -4.50
C GLY A 212 5.12 4.85 -5.31
N ASN A 213 6.33 4.31 -5.39
CA ASN A 213 7.42 4.87 -6.19
C ASN A 213 7.45 4.19 -7.58
N ILE A 214 6.50 4.58 -8.44
CA ILE A 214 6.25 3.95 -9.74
C ILE A 214 7.42 4.20 -10.70
N ALA A 215 7.90 3.15 -11.37
CA ALA A 215 9.01 3.25 -12.30
C ALA A 215 8.71 4.21 -13.46
N ALA A 216 9.68 5.06 -13.83
CA ALA A 216 9.50 6.11 -14.83
C ALA A 216 9.13 5.61 -16.24
N GLY A 217 9.45 4.35 -16.57
CA GLY A 217 9.12 3.72 -17.86
C GLY A 217 7.89 2.81 -17.82
N PHE A 218 7.10 2.84 -16.75
CA PHE A 218 5.88 2.05 -16.66
C PHE A 218 4.83 2.57 -17.67
N ASP A 219 4.20 1.68 -18.42
CA ASP A 219 3.27 2.04 -19.52
C ASP A 219 1.83 2.30 -19.05
N PHE A 220 1.55 2.09 -17.74
CA PHE A 220 0.22 2.27 -17.16
C PHE A 220 -0.87 1.41 -17.86
N ASP A 221 -0.45 0.25 -18.38
CA ASP A 221 -1.32 -0.72 -19.04
C ASP A 221 -2.39 -1.23 -18.06
N THR A 222 -3.62 -1.37 -18.56
CA THR A 222 -4.76 -1.89 -17.80
C THR A 222 -4.78 -3.41 -17.78
N ASP A 223 -3.89 -4.10 -18.51
CA ASP A 223 -3.69 -5.54 -18.46
C ASP A 223 -3.00 -5.97 -17.15
N PRO A 224 -3.68 -6.72 -16.25
CA PRO A 224 -3.09 -7.19 -14.99
C PRO A 224 -1.88 -8.12 -15.18
N VAL A 225 -1.66 -8.67 -16.38
CA VAL A 225 -0.45 -9.45 -16.70
C VAL A 225 0.77 -8.54 -16.75
N LYS A 226 0.66 -7.32 -17.25
CA LYS A 226 1.79 -6.41 -17.45
C LYS A 226 1.84 -5.26 -16.45
N GLY A 227 0.69 -4.93 -15.86
CA GLY A 227 0.55 -3.81 -14.96
C GLY A 227 1.14 -4.05 -13.58
N ARG A 228 1.28 -2.96 -12.82
CA ARG A 228 1.71 -3.00 -11.42
C ARG A 228 0.55 -3.46 -10.54
N LEU A 229 0.34 -4.77 -10.53
CA LEU A 229 -0.71 -5.43 -9.77
C LEU A 229 -0.27 -5.70 -8.33
N SER A 230 -1.14 -5.36 -7.38
CA SER A 230 -1.04 -5.75 -5.97
C SER A 230 -2.41 -6.13 -5.41
N ILE A 231 -2.44 -6.80 -4.26
CA ILE A 231 -3.60 -6.78 -3.38
C ILE A 231 -3.32 -5.78 -2.27
N ASN A 232 -4.17 -4.76 -2.16
CA ASN A 232 -4.13 -3.81 -1.07
C ASN A 232 -5.15 -4.26 -0.01
N THR A 233 -4.71 -4.33 1.24
CA THR A 233 -5.55 -4.72 2.37
C THR A 233 -5.54 -3.65 3.44
N PHE A 234 -6.71 -3.34 3.99
CA PHE A 234 -6.85 -2.47 5.16
C PHE A 234 -7.48 -3.24 6.30
N LEU A 235 -6.86 -3.18 7.48
CA LEU A 235 -7.41 -3.62 8.75
C LEU A 235 -7.90 -2.38 9.48
N LEU A 236 -9.22 -2.21 9.54
CA LEU A 236 -9.87 -1.00 10.02
C LEU A 236 -10.57 -1.26 11.35
N ASN A 237 -10.61 -0.22 12.19
CA ASN A 237 -11.25 -0.28 13.49
C ASN A 237 -12.42 0.71 13.50
N GLY A 238 -13.56 0.27 14.04
CA GLY A 238 -14.78 1.09 14.17
C GLY A 238 -14.55 2.37 14.97
#